data_AF-A0A0U1NMY4-F1
#
_entry.id   AF-A0A0U1NMY4-F1
#
_cell.length_a   1.000
_cell.length_b   1.000
_cell.length_c   1.000
_cell.angle_alpha   90.00
_cell.angle_beta   90.00
_cell.angle_gamma   90.00
#
_symmetry.space_group_name_H-M   'P 1'
#
loop_
_entity.id
_entity.type
_entity.pdbx_description
1 polymer ?
#
loop_
_entity_poly.entity_id
_entity_poly.type
_entity_poly.pdbx_seq_one_letter_code
_entity_poly.pdbx_strand_id
1 'polypeptide(L)' 'MKLLAFAATNSRVSINRALIDFAADRLKAKNATGIEIEILDLNDFEMPIYSIDRETI' A
#
# COMPACT_ATOMS: atom_id res chain seq x y z
N MET A 1 -16.13 1.61 9.55
CA MET A 1 -15.02 2.59 9.47
C MET A 1 -14.24 2.31 8.19
N LYS A 2 -13.85 3.34 7.44
CA LYS A 2 -13.01 3.17 6.24
C LYS A 2 -11.56 3.46 6.59
N LEU A 3 -10.65 2.60 6.16
CA LEU A 3 -9.21 2.73 6.33
C LEU A 3 -8.55 2.75 4.96
N LEU A 4 -7.95 3.88 4.59
CA LEU A 4 -7.13 4.00 3.40
C LEU A 4 -5.66 3.86 3.79
N ALA A 5 -4.94 2.93 3.16
CA ALA A 5 -3.52 2.70 3.38
C ALA A 5 -2.75 2.74 2.06
N PHE A 6 -1.54 3.28 2.05
CA PHE A 6 -0.66 3.31 0.88
C PHE A 6 0.81 3.37 1.32
N ALA A 7 1.70 2.77 0.53
CA ALA A 7 3.09 2.50 0.93
C ALA A 7 4.03 3.74 0.90
N ALA A 8 3.53 4.90 0.47
CA ALA A 8 4.30 6.13 0.28
C ALA A 8 5.56 5.94 -0.61
N THR A 9 5.52 4.97 -1.52
CA THR A 9 6.57 4.72 -2.52
C THR A 9 5.94 4.11 -3.76
N ASN A 10 6.51 4.42 -4.92
CA ASN A 10 6.21 3.78 -6.20
C ASN A 10 7.20 2.65 -6.54
N SER A 11 8.12 2.31 -5.63
CA SER A 11 8.98 1.13 -5.80
C SER A 11 8.12 -0.13 -5.84
N ARG A 12 8.27 -0.96 -6.87
CA ARG A 12 7.57 -2.26 -6.94
C ARG A 12 8.09 -3.25 -5.90
N VAL A 13 9.32 -3.05 -5.43
CA VAL A 13 9.91 -3.76 -4.30
C VAL A 13 9.90 -2.84 -3.09
N SER A 14 8.90 -2.99 -2.22
CA SER A 14 8.65 -2.06 -1.11
C SER A 14 8.41 -2.78 0.22
N ILE A 15 9.28 -2.51 1.20
CA ILE A 15 9.08 -2.96 2.58
C ILE A 15 7.86 -2.30 3.24
N ASN A 16 7.54 -1.06 2.83
CA ASN A 16 6.36 -0.36 3.32
C ASN A 16 5.07 -1.03 2.84
N ARG A 17 5.04 -1.55 1.60
CA ARG A 17 3.91 -2.31 1.08
C ARG A 17 3.71 -3.60 1.87
N ALA A 18 4.78 -4.37 2.07
CA ALA A 18 4.74 -5.59 2.86
C ALA A 18 4.24 -5.35 4.31
N LEU A 19 4.67 -4.24 4.93
CA LEU A 19 4.21 -3.85 6.26
C LEU A 19 2.70 -3.53 6.29
N ILE A 20 2.20 -2.80 5.29
CA ILE A 20 0.78 -2.43 5.20
C ILE A 20 -0.08 -3.66 4.98
N ASP A 21 0.32 -4.55 4.06
CA ASP A 21 -0.40 -5.79 3.78
C ASP A 21 -0.51 -6.63 5.08
N PHE A 22 0.61 -6.79 5.79
CA PHE A 22 0.63 -7.47 7.08
C PHE A 22 -0.29 -6.82 8.12
N ALA A 23 -0.23 -5.48 8.27
CA ALA A 23 -1.06 -4.77 9.22
C ALA A 23 -2.55 -4.87 8.88
N ALA A 24 -2.91 -4.77 7.60
CA ALA A 24 -4.27 -4.92 7.10
C ALA A 24 -4.83 -6.32 7.38
N ASP A 25 -4.03 -7.36 7.16
CA ASP A 25 -4.41 -8.74 7.47
C ASP A 25 -4.62 -8.95 8.97
N ARG A 26 -3.76 -8.37 9.82
CA ARG A 26 -3.95 -8.41 11.28
C ARG A 26 -5.20 -7.68 11.75
N LEU A 27 -5.56 -6.56 11.11
CA LEU A 27 -6.79 -5.82 11.39
C LEU A 27 -8.03 -6.62 11.01
N LYS A 28 -8.04 -7.25 9.84
CA LYS A 28 -9.12 -8.16 9.40
C LYS A 28 -9.28 -9.34 10.37
N ALA A 29 -8.17 -9.96 10.78
CA ALA A 29 -8.17 -11.13 11.67
C ALA A 29 -8.66 -10.83 13.10
N LYS A 30 -8.57 -9.58 13.57
CA LYS A 30 -9.02 -9.18 14.91
C LYS A 30 -10.54 -8.99 15.04
N ASN A 31 -11.33 -9.52 14.10
CA ASN A 31 -12.79 -9.35 14.05
C ASN A 31 -13.21 -7.88 14.18
N ALA A 32 -12.47 -6.98 13.54
CA ALA A 32 -12.87 -5.59 13.41
C ALA A 32 -14.05 -5.52 12.43
N THR A 33 -15.22 -5.97 12.89
CA THR A 33 -16.45 -6.02 12.12
C THR A 33 -16.79 -4.61 11.66
N GLY A 34 -16.83 -4.42 10.34
CA GLY A 34 -17.13 -3.15 9.71
C GLY A 34 -15.92 -2.25 9.40
N ILE A 35 -14.68 -2.74 9.43
CA ILE A 35 -13.55 -2.04 8.80
C ILE A 35 -13.46 -2.42 7.31
N GLU A 36 -13.66 -1.42 6.45
CA GLU A 36 -13.39 -1.52 5.02
C GLU A 36 -11.98 -0.98 4.78
N ILE A 37 -11.06 -1.85 4.33
CA ILE A 37 -9.66 -1.48 4.08
C ILE A 37 -9.45 -1.35 2.58
N GLU A 38 -8.98 -0.18 2.15
CA GLU A 38 -8.55 0.10 0.79
C GLU A 38 -7.03 0.31 0.82
N ILE A 39 -6.30 -0.47 0.02
CA ILE A 39 -4.86 -0.34 -0.14
C ILE A 39 -4.63 0.29 -1.51
N LEU A 40 -4.13 1.52 -1.52
CA LEU A 40 -3.87 2.29 -2.73
C LEU A 40 -2.42 2.09 -3.17
N ASP A 41 -2.24 1.71 -4.44
CA ASP A 41 -0.92 1.61 -5.06
C ASP A 41 -0.60 2.92 -5.78
N LEU A 42 0.56 3.50 -5.47
CA LEU A 42 1.02 4.71 -6.12
C LEU A 42 1.37 4.49 -7.60
N ASN A 43 1.61 3.25 -8.02
CA ASN A 43 1.85 2.92 -9.42
C ASN A 43 0.60 3.00 -10.31
N ASP A 44 -0.60 3.00 -9.71
CA ASP A 44 -1.86 3.15 -10.45
C ASP A 44 -2.10 4.58 -10.92
N PHE A 45 -1.29 5.54 -10.44
CA PHE A 45 -1.39 6.95 -10.75
C PHE A 45 -0.11 7.42 -11.43
N GLU A 46 -0.25 8.09 -12.58
CA GLU A 46 0.86 8.85 -13.12
C GLU A 46 1.17 10.04 -12.20
N MET A 47 2.33 9.99 -11.58
CA MET A 47 2.81 11.04 -10.68
C MET A 47 4.20 11.51 -11.09
N PRO A 48 4.52 12.81 -10.94
CA PRO A 48 5.84 13.36 -11.21
C PRO A 48 6.79 13.08 -10.04
N ILE A 49 7.03 11.80 -9.76
CA ILE A 49 7.92 11.35 -8.68
C ILE A 49 8.98 10.40 -9.22
N TYR A 50 10.15 10.43 -8.58
CA TYR A 50 11.25 9.50 -8.86
C TYR A 50 10.79 8.05 -8.68
N SER A 51 11.25 7.14 -9.55
CA SER A 51 10.98 5.70 -9.47
C SER A 51 12.25 4.94 -9.83
N ILE A 52 12.78 4.16 -8.89
CA ILE A 52 13.94 3.30 -9.18
C ILE A 52 13.64 2.31 -10.30
N ASP A 53 12.40 1.78 -10.34
CA ASP A 53 11.95 0.86 -11.38
C ASP A 53 11.95 1.46 -12.79
N ARG A 54 11.88 2.80 -12.92
CA ARG A 54 12.00 3.48 -14.22
C ARG A 54 13.46 3.67 -14.65
N GLU A 55 14.38 3.72 -13.69
CA GLU A 55 15.81 3.93 -13.95
C GLU A 55 16.53 2.61 -14.26
N THR A 56 16.06 1.48 -13.71
CA THR A 56 16.69 0.17 -13.86
C THR A 56 16.18 -0.64 -15.06
N ILE A 57 15.59 0.03 -16.07
CA ILE A 57 15.10 -0.61 -17.32
C ILE A 57 16.27 -1.13 -18.14
#